data_AF-A0A928II59-F1
#
_entry.id   AF-A0A928II59-F1
#
_cell.length_a   1.000
_cell.length_b   1.000
_cell.length_c   1.000
_cell.angle_alpha   90.00
_cell.angle_beta   90.00
_cell.angle_gamma   90.00
#
_symmetry.space_group_name_H-M   'P 1'
#
loop_
_entity.id
_entity.type
_entity.pdbx_description
1 polymer ?
#
loop_
_entity_poly.entity_id
_entity_poly.type
_entity_poly.pdbx_seq_one_letter_code
_entity_poly.pdbx_strand_id
1 'polypeptide(L)'
;MAEKIKYNPGKGISPVAFMFACPGQKEQQAGRVVSGMTGKNLNTLLSILSKNDDERVRALFPSEDRYDYLITNASDIVHYPALDNTSLPSKSEYSDDANLNRLYHEFDHTKIVIAFGAQAKEASKLVAYKYEMREVTPRPKFITSLPHLSLLALNQISEDVNGNHIEKGVPDATHKRLEVVAKMLTENLKDLL
;
A
#
# COMPACT_ATOMS: atom_id res chain seq x y z
N MET A 1 -10.31 23.49 -8.11
CA MET A 1 -9.65 22.26 -8.59
C MET A 1 -9.50 21.34 -7.39
N ALA A 2 -9.74 20.04 -7.55
CA ALA A 2 -9.54 19.08 -6.46
C ALA A 2 -8.05 19.06 -6.09
N GLU A 3 -7.75 19.06 -4.79
CA GLU A 3 -6.37 19.05 -4.30
C GLU A 3 -5.73 17.69 -4.57
N LYS A 4 -4.47 17.70 -4.99
CA LYS A 4 -3.70 16.50 -5.32
C LYS A 4 -2.47 16.40 -4.45
N ILE A 5 -2.16 15.18 -3.98
CA ILE A 5 -0.93 14.89 -3.23
C ILE A 5 -0.06 13.97 -4.08
N LYS A 6 1.15 14.44 -4.38
CA LYS A 6 2.13 13.67 -5.15
C LYS A 6 2.62 12.45 -4.37
N TYR A 7 2.92 11.39 -5.11
CA TYR A 7 3.58 10.19 -4.59
C TYR A 7 4.93 10.51 -3.94
N ASN A 8 5.40 9.60 -3.09
CA ASN A 8 6.77 9.59 -2.58
C ASN A 8 7.63 8.72 -3.49
N PRO A 9 8.71 9.22 -4.12
CA PRO A 9 9.56 8.42 -5.01
C PRO A 9 10.45 7.42 -4.27
N GLY A 10 10.60 7.54 -2.96
CA GLY A 10 11.55 6.76 -2.17
C GLY A 10 12.99 7.19 -2.38
N LYS A 11 13.93 6.44 -1.79
CA LYS A 11 15.38 6.66 -1.88
C LYS A 11 16.10 5.67 -2.80
N GLY A 12 15.35 4.85 -3.55
CA GLY A 12 15.90 3.82 -4.43
C GLY A 12 16.57 2.64 -3.69
N ILE A 13 16.30 2.47 -2.40
CA ILE A 13 16.91 1.40 -1.58
C ILE A 13 16.20 0.05 -1.74
N SER A 14 15.00 0.04 -2.31
CA SER A 14 14.17 -1.15 -2.47
C SER A 14 13.44 -1.10 -3.82
N PRO A 15 13.28 -2.24 -4.51
CA PRO A 15 12.49 -2.33 -5.73
C PRO A 15 10.97 -2.46 -5.46
N VAL A 16 10.53 -2.26 -4.21
CA VAL A 16 9.15 -2.38 -3.77
C VAL A 16 8.45 -1.02 -3.72
N ALA A 17 7.24 -0.97 -4.25
CA ALA A 17 6.32 0.15 -4.12
C ALA A 17 5.09 -0.23 -3.29
N PHE A 18 4.56 0.74 -2.54
CA PHE A 18 3.29 0.63 -1.83
C PHE A 18 2.22 1.48 -2.49
N MET A 19 1.04 0.91 -2.73
CA MET A 19 -0.10 1.62 -3.28
C MET A 19 -1.32 1.55 -2.36
N PHE A 20 -1.87 2.73 -2.03
CA PHE A 20 -3.10 2.89 -1.25
C PHE A 20 -4.23 3.47 -2.11
N ALA A 21 -5.39 3.78 -1.52
CA ALA A 21 -6.55 4.24 -2.28
C ALA A 21 -6.42 5.70 -2.74
N CYS A 22 -6.34 6.64 -1.80
CA CYS A 22 -6.25 8.08 -2.04
C CYS A 22 -5.68 8.80 -0.82
N PRO A 23 -5.13 10.02 -0.97
CA PRO A 23 -4.80 10.87 0.16
C PRO A 23 -6.06 11.32 0.91
N GLY A 24 -5.97 11.46 2.23
CA GLY A 24 -7.03 12.01 3.08
C GLY A 24 -6.65 13.33 3.73
N GLN A 25 -7.44 13.75 4.72
CA GLN A 25 -7.24 15.02 5.43
C GLN A 25 -5.83 15.18 6.03
N LYS A 26 -5.23 14.09 6.56
CA LYS A 26 -3.91 14.15 7.17
C LYS A 26 -2.80 14.30 6.14
N GLU A 27 -2.94 13.67 5.00
CA GLU A 27 -2.03 13.81 3.86
C GLU A 27 -2.12 15.22 3.27
N GLN A 28 -3.33 15.79 3.18
CA GLN A 28 -3.56 17.17 2.78
C GLN A 28 -2.82 18.16 3.70
N GLN A 29 -3.05 18.06 5.02
CA GLN A 29 -2.40 18.93 6.02
C GLN A 29 -0.88 18.82 6.01
N ALA A 30 -0.35 17.62 5.74
CA ALA A 30 1.08 17.35 5.75
C ALA A 30 1.77 17.57 4.39
N GLY A 31 1.00 17.76 3.31
CA GLY A 31 1.51 17.88 1.95
C GLY A 31 2.22 16.62 1.41
N ARG A 32 1.98 15.44 1.99
CA ARG A 32 2.65 14.18 1.60
C ARG A 32 1.81 12.94 1.89
N VAL A 33 1.94 11.94 1.03
CA VAL A 33 1.16 10.68 1.09
C VAL A 33 1.40 9.91 2.39
N VAL A 34 0.37 9.19 2.84
CA VAL A 34 0.43 8.22 3.95
C VAL A 34 1.03 8.86 5.23
N SER A 35 0.52 10.04 5.57
CA SER A 35 0.94 10.82 6.75
C SER A 35 0.11 10.51 8.00
N GLY A 36 -1.07 9.91 7.84
CA GLY A 36 -1.97 9.56 8.94
C GLY A 36 -1.65 8.26 9.68
N MET A 37 -2.67 7.69 10.30
CA MET A 37 -2.57 6.41 11.03
C MET A 37 -2.13 5.25 10.12
N THR A 38 -2.60 5.22 8.87
CA THR A 38 -2.14 4.27 7.85
C THR A 38 -0.61 4.26 7.73
N GLY A 39 0.04 5.44 7.79
CA GLY A 39 1.49 5.53 7.70
C GLY A 39 2.23 5.06 8.95
N LYS A 40 1.64 5.25 10.14
CA LYS A 40 2.17 4.66 11.37
C LYS A 40 2.12 3.13 11.29
N ASN A 41 1.00 2.59 10.82
CA ASN A 41 0.83 1.15 10.63
C ASN A 41 1.77 0.59 9.56
N LEU A 42 2.04 1.34 8.49
CA LEU A 42 3.04 0.95 7.49
C LEU A 42 4.45 0.87 8.08
N ASN A 43 4.88 1.85 8.89
CA ASN A 43 6.18 1.77 9.58
C ASN A 43 6.26 0.53 10.50
N THR A 44 5.20 0.23 11.24
CA THR A 44 5.15 -0.98 12.08
C THR A 44 5.24 -2.25 11.23
N LEU A 45 4.52 -2.32 10.11
CA LEU A 45 4.59 -3.43 9.17
C LEU A 45 6.02 -3.60 8.61
N LEU A 46 6.67 -2.49 8.22
CA LEU A 46 8.06 -2.49 7.76
C LEU A 46 9.04 -2.96 8.84
N SER A 47 8.82 -2.56 10.10
CA SER A 47 9.62 -3.05 11.23
C SER A 47 9.54 -4.56 11.39
N ILE A 48 8.34 -5.15 11.23
CA ILE A 48 8.15 -6.60 11.25
C ILE A 48 8.85 -7.26 10.05
N LEU A 49 8.67 -6.72 8.84
CA LEU A 49 9.24 -7.29 7.60
C LEU A 49 10.77 -7.20 7.53
N SER A 50 11.36 -6.12 8.01
CA SER A 50 12.83 -5.95 8.06
C SER A 50 13.51 -6.97 8.98
N LYS A 51 12.76 -7.55 9.92
CA LYS A 51 13.19 -8.57 10.88
C LYS A 51 12.70 -9.98 10.54
N ASN A 52 12.10 -10.17 9.35
CA ASN A 52 11.58 -11.47 8.92
C ASN A 52 12.67 -12.54 8.91
N ASP A 53 12.37 -13.81 9.18
CA ASP A 53 13.41 -14.86 9.17
C ASP A 53 13.94 -15.21 7.77
N ASP A 54 13.14 -15.00 6.71
CA ASP A 54 13.58 -15.20 5.32
C ASP A 54 14.43 -14.01 4.84
N GLU A 55 15.71 -14.25 4.58
CA GLU A 55 16.66 -13.23 4.12
C GLU A 55 16.23 -12.53 2.83
N ARG A 56 15.57 -13.26 1.91
CA ARG A 56 15.11 -12.69 0.64
C ARG A 56 13.98 -11.70 0.86
N VAL A 57 13.12 -11.96 1.86
CA VAL A 57 12.08 -11.01 2.27
C VAL A 57 12.72 -9.80 2.95
N ARG A 58 13.63 -10.00 3.91
CA ARG A 58 14.34 -8.88 4.56
C ARG A 58 15.05 -7.97 3.55
N ALA A 59 15.68 -8.55 2.52
CA ALA A 59 16.37 -7.80 1.47
C ALA A 59 15.44 -6.87 0.67
N LEU A 60 14.15 -7.17 0.59
CA LEU A 60 13.15 -6.28 -0.02
C LEU A 60 12.75 -5.11 0.90
N PHE A 61 12.95 -5.26 2.21
CA PHE A 61 12.53 -4.27 3.22
C PHE A 61 13.71 -3.82 4.12
N PRO A 62 14.76 -3.19 3.56
CA PRO A 62 15.95 -2.81 4.30
C PRO A 62 15.78 -1.60 5.24
N SER A 63 14.63 -0.91 5.21
CA SER A 63 14.33 0.24 6.07
C SER A 63 12.98 0.11 6.78
N GLU A 64 12.91 0.60 8.01
CA GLU A 64 11.66 0.73 8.77
C GLU A 64 10.94 2.08 8.49
N ASP A 65 11.59 3.03 7.80
CA ASP A 65 10.99 4.29 7.40
C ASP A 65 10.27 4.15 6.06
N ARG A 66 8.94 4.28 6.06
CA ARG A 66 8.13 4.21 4.83
C ARG A 66 8.59 5.17 3.74
N TYR A 67 9.11 6.35 4.08
CA TYR A 67 9.48 7.34 3.06
C TYR A 67 10.79 7.00 2.33
N ASP A 68 11.48 5.94 2.74
CA ASP A 68 12.57 5.38 1.96
C ASP A 68 12.07 4.56 0.76
N TYR A 69 10.80 4.17 0.74
CA TYR A 69 10.16 3.39 -0.30
C TYR A 69 9.31 4.25 -1.23
N LEU A 70 9.04 3.75 -2.44
CA LEU A 70 8.05 4.36 -3.29
C LEU A 70 6.65 4.18 -2.67
N ILE A 71 5.90 5.27 -2.50
CA ILE A 71 4.53 5.23 -1.99
C ILE A 71 3.64 6.04 -2.92
N THR A 72 2.58 5.43 -3.44
CA THR A 72 1.58 6.11 -4.26
C THR A 72 0.15 5.75 -3.83
N ASN A 73 -0.82 6.37 -4.50
CA ASN A 73 -2.24 6.11 -4.36
C ASN A 73 -2.85 5.79 -5.72
N ALA A 74 -3.89 4.95 -5.72
CA ALA A 74 -4.72 4.65 -6.89
C ALA A 74 -5.34 5.92 -7.50
N SER A 75 -5.65 6.93 -6.68
CA SER A 75 -5.96 8.30 -7.10
C SER A 75 -5.07 9.28 -6.34
N ASP A 76 -4.53 10.29 -7.03
CA ASP A 76 -3.76 11.37 -6.40
C ASP A 76 -4.63 12.46 -5.77
N ILE A 77 -5.95 12.37 -5.92
CA ILE A 77 -6.95 13.35 -5.45
C ILE A 77 -7.31 13.10 -3.99
N VAL A 78 -7.37 14.17 -3.20
CA VAL A 78 -7.74 14.13 -1.77
C VAL A 78 -9.23 13.83 -1.60
N HIS A 79 -9.55 12.82 -0.77
CA HIS A 79 -10.91 12.51 -0.34
C HIS A 79 -11.00 12.37 1.19
N TYR A 80 -11.99 13.03 1.79
CA TYR A 80 -12.38 12.79 3.18
C TYR A 80 -13.81 13.31 3.42
N PRO A 81 -14.59 12.72 4.35
CA PRO A 81 -16.03 12.97 4.43
C PRO A 81 -16.44 14.44 4.55
N ALA A 82 -15.66 15.27 5.25
CA ALA A 82 -15.94 16.70 5.38
C ALA A 82 -15.64 17.53 4.11
N LEU A 83 -14.92 16.98 3.12
CA LEU A 83 -14.65 17.62 1.83
C LEU A 83 -15.74 17.30 0.81
N ASP A 84 -16.09 16.02 0.69
CA ASP A 84 -16.86 15.50 -0.45
C ASP A 84 -17.78 14.32 -0.09
N ASN A 85 -18.04 14.10 1.20
CA ASN A 85 -18.85 13.00 1.73
C ASN A 85 -18.35 11.58 1.37
N THR A 86 -17.10 11.43 0.92
CA THR A 86 -16.46 10.14 0.68
C THR A 86 -15.09 10.06 1.35
N SER A 87 -14.57 8.85 1.51
CA SER A 87 -13.19 8.59 1.97
C SER A 87 -12.39 7.80 0.95
N LEU A 88 -12.98 7.54 -0.22
CA LEU A 88 -12.45 6.66 -1.25
C LEU A 88 -12.66 7.30 -2.63
N PRO A 89 -11.72 7.06 -3.56
CA PRO A 89 -11.89 7.53 -4.93
C PRO A 89 -12.97 6.70 -5.63
N SER A 90 -13.66 7.36 -6.56
CA SER A 90 -14.58 6.75 -7.50
C SER A 90 -13.84 5.86 -8.51
N LYS A 91 -14.58 4.95 -9.17
CA LYS A 91 -14.03 4.14 -10.26
C LYS A 91 -13.49 4.98 -11.40
N SER A 92 -14.23 6.01 -11.80
CA SER A 92 -13.83 6.94 -12.86
C SER A 92 -12.48 7.62 -12.58
N GLU A 93 -12.14 7.89 -11.32
CA GLU A 93 -10.87 8.51 -10.97
C GLU A 93 -9.70 7.53 -11.09
N TYR A 94 -9.80 6.35 -10.45
CA TYR A 94 -8.68 5.41 -10.48
C TYR A 94 -8.55 4.67 -11.82
N SER A 95 -9.60 4.63 -12.64
CA SER A 95 -9.58 4.05 -13.99
C SER A 95 -9.36 5.07 -15.11
N ASP A 96 -9.19 6.36 -14.80
CA ASP A 96 -8.89 7.39 -15.80
C ASP A 96 -7.56 7.11 -16.51
N ASP A 97 -7.48 7.32 -17.82
CA ASP A 97 -6.27 6.96 -18.58
C ASP A 97 -5.06 7.83 -18.20
N ALA A 98 -5.26 9.12 -17.90
CA ALA A 98 -4.17 9.98 -17.45
C ALA A 98 -3.65 9.52 -16.08
N ASN A 99 -4.55 9.12 -15.18
CA ASN A 99 -4.17 8.52 -13.90
C ASN A 99 -3.45 7.17 -14.05
N LEU A 100 -3.90 6.30 -14.96
CA LEU A 100 -3.22 5.03 -15.24
C LEU A 100 -1.84 5.24 -15.90
N ASN A 101 -1.69 6.25 -16.76
CA ASN A 101 -0.39 6.66 -17.30
C ASN A 101 0.53 7.18 -16.19
N ARG A 102 0.01 8.00 -15.26
CA ARG A 102 0.75 8.44 -14.08
C ARG A 102 1.28 7.25 -13.28
N LEU A 103 0.41 6.31 -12.89
CA LEU A 103 0.81 5.12 -12.14
C LEU A 103 1.82 4.25 -12.90
N TYR A 104 1.63 4.07 -14.21
CA TYR A 104 2.58 3.37 -15.07
C TYR A 104 3.99 3.99 -14.98
N HIS A 105 4.10 5.31 -15.05
CA HIS A 105 5.38 6.03 -14.95
C HIS A 105 5.95 6.05 -13.54
N GLU A 106 5.12 6.16 -12.50
CA GLU A 106 5.57 6.09 -11.12
C GLU A 106 6.18 4.73 -10.78
N PHE A 107 5.68 3.64 -11.37
CA PHE A 107 6.23 2.30 -11.18
C PHE A 107 7.41 1.97 -12.10
N ASP A 108 7.97 2.97 -12.80
CA ASP A 108 9.21 2.76 -13.55
C ASP A 108 10.31 2.27 -12.58
N HIS A 109 11.06 1.25 -13.01
CA HIS A 109 12.05 0.53 -12.20
C HIS A 109 11.54 -0.22 -10.95
N THR A 110 10.23 -0.27 -10.71
CA THR A 110 9.64 -1.06 -9.62
C THR A 110 9.54 -2.54 -10.03
N LYS A 111 9.97 -3.47 -9.17
CA LYS A 111 9.78 -4.91 -9.41
C LYS A 111 8.50 -5.44 -8.78
N ILE A 112 8.10 -4.91 -7.62
CA ILE A 112 6.95 -5.40 -6.86
C ILE A 112 6.10 -4.21 -6.41
N VAL A 113 4.80 -4.25 -6.70
CA VAL A 113 3.82 -3.28 -6.20
C VAL A 113 2.90 -3.99 -5.23
N ILE A 114 2.83 -3.50 -4.00
CA ILE A 114 1.97 -4.01 -2.93
C ILE A 114 0.77 -3.07 -2.79
N ALA A 115 -0.41 -3.57 -3.12
CA ALA A 115 -1.66 -2.81 -3.08
C ALA A 115 -2.49 -3.17 -1.86
N PHE A 116 -2.91 -2.13 -1.11
CA PHE A 116 -3.69 -2.29 0.10
C PHE A 116 -5.14 -1.85 -0.09
N GLY A 117 -6.08 -2.78 0.09
CA GLY A 117 -7.52 -2.51 -0.03
C GLY A 117 -8.07 -2.54 -1.46
N ALA A 118 -9.39 -2.39 -1.58
CA ALA A 118 -10.13 -2.70 -2.80
C ALA A 118 -9.77 -1.77 -3.99
N GLN A 119 -9.71 -0.46 -3.79
CA GLN A 119 -9.42 0.50 -4.86
C GLN A 119 -7.99 0.35 -5.37
N ALA A 120 -7.02 0.17 -4.47
CA ALA A 120 -5.63 -0.10 -4.85
C ALA A 120 -5.53 -1.40 -5.65
N LYS A 121 -6.23 -2.47 -5.22
CA LYS A 121 -6.32 -3.73 -5.97
C LYS A 121 -6.87 -3.54 -7.38
N GLU A 122 -7.99 -2.83 -7.54
CA GLU A 122 -8.59 -2.63 -8.86
C GLU A 122 -7.68 -1.76 -9.76
N ALA A 123 -7.08 -0.70 -9.22
CA ALA A 123 -6.10 0.10 -9.95
C ALA A 123 -4.87 -0.73 -10.37
N SER A 124 -4.35 -1.61 -9.51
CA SER A 124 -3.25 -2.53 -9.87
C SER A 124 -3.58 -3.39 -11.07
N LYS A 125 -4.80 -3.93 -11.16
CA LYS A 125 -5.22 -4.75 -12.30
C LYS A 125 -5.22 -3.93 -13.60
N LEU A 126 -5.74 -2.71 -13.55
CA LEU A 126 -5.79 -1.82 -14.71
C LEU A 126 -4.39 -1.42 -15.18
N VAL A 127 -3.47 -1.11 -14.25
CA VAL A 127 -2.07 -0.80 -14.59
C VAL A 127 -1.36 -2.04 -15.12
N ALA A 128 -1.56 -3.23 -14.52
CA ALA A 128 -1.00 -4.48 -15.02
C ALA A 128 -1.45 -4.80 -16.45
N TYR A 129 -2.74 -4.60 -16.76
CA TYR A 129 -3.28 -4.72 -18.11
C TYR A 129 -2.65 -3.71 -19.08
N LYS A 130 -2.35 -2.49 -18.61
CA LYS A 130 -1.64 -1.49 -19.42
C LYS A 130 -0.19 -1.91 -19.75
N TYR A 131 0.52 -2.55 -18.81
CA TYR A 131 1.83 -3.17 -19.08
C TYR A 131 1.71 -4.30 -20.12
N GLU A 132 0.66 -5.12 -20.04
CA GLU A 132 0.36 -6.18 -21.01
C GLU A 132 0.13 -5.64 -22.42
N MET A 133 -0.74 -4.64 -22.55
CA MET A 133 -1.05 -4.02 -23.85
C MET A 133 0.15 -3.34 -24.51
N ARG A 134 1.15 -2.91 -23.71
CA ARG A 134 2.37 -2.25 -24.21
C ARG A 134 3.52 -3.22 -24.44
N GLU A 135 3.32 -4.52 -24.17
CA GLU A 135 4.35 -5.57 -24.32
C GLU A 135 5.66 -5.27 -23.55
N VAL A 136 5.56 -4.55 -22.43
CA VAL A 136 6.72 -4.12 -21.65
C VAL A 136 7.20 -5.26 -20.75
N THR A 137 8.48 -5.60 -20.88
CA THR A 137 9.15 -6.59 -20.03
C THR A 137 10.54 -6.08 -19.58
N PRO A 138 10.95 -6.30 -18.32
CA PRO A 138 10.17 -6.86 -17.21
C PRO A 138 9.06 -5.90 -16.75
N ARG A 139 7.95 -6.44 -16.25
CA ARG A 139 6.86 -5.67 -15.64
C ARG A 139 6.79 -5.90 -14.13
N PRO A 140 6.30 -4.93 -13.34
CA PRO A 140 6.11 -5.14 -11.92
C PRO A 140 5.17 -6.32 -11.63
N LYS A 141 5.46 -7.08 -10.58
CA LYS A 141 4.53 -8.06 -9.99
C LYS A 141 3.62 -7.34 -9.00
N PHE A 142 2.32 -7.61 -9.07
CA PHE A 142 1.33 -6.94 -8.23
C PHE A 142 0.78 -7.88 -7.16
N ILE A 143 0.97 -7.53 -5.89
CA ILE A 143 0.36 -8.21 -4.74
C ILE A 143 -0.88 -7.42 -4.33
N THR A 144 -2.06 -8.04 -4.44
CA THR A 144 -3.37 -7.36 -4.29
C THR A 144 -4.31 -8.03 -3.29
N SER A 145 -3.81 -8.99 -2.51
CA SER A 145 -4.56 -9.81 -1.56
C SER A 145 -4.58 -9.23 -0.13
N LEU A 146 -3.97 -8.07 0.10
CA LEU A 146 -3.80 -7.52 1.44
C LEU A 146 -4.95 -6.57 1.85
N PRO A 147 -5.39 -6.61 3.12
CA PRO A 147 -6.35 -5.66 3.64
C PRO A 147 -5.75 -4.25 3.69
N HIS A 148 -6.60 -3.23 3.73
CA HIS A 148 -6.14 -1.86 3.95
C HIS A 148 -5.50 -1.70 5.34
N LEU A 149 -4.50 -0.84 5.50
CA LEU A 149 -3.79 -0.63 6.78
C LEU A 149 -4.49 0.40 7.71
N SER A 150 -5.77 0.68 7.49
CA SER A 150 -6.55 1.52 8.40
C SER A 150 -7.01 0.70 9.60
N LEU A 151 -7.24 1.35 10.74
CA LEU A 151 -7.76 0.65 11.93
C LEU A 151 -9.09 -0.07 11.65
N LEU A 152 -9.95 0.49 10.81
CA LEU A 152 -11.22 -0.13 10.42
C LEU A 152 -11.01 -1.50 9.75
N ALA A 153 -10.07 -1.57 8.81
CA ALA A 153 -9.77 -2.79 8.06
C ALA A 153 -8.97 -3.78 8.90
N LEU A 154 -7.96 -3.32 9.65
CA LEU A 154 -7.20 -4.18 10.56
C LEU A 154 -8.12 -4.81 11.62
N ASN A 155 -9.09 -4.08 12.16
CA ASN A 155 -10.05 -4.60 13.13
C ASN A 155 -11.00 -5.68 12.59
N GLN A 156 -10.95 -5.99 11.29
CA GLN A 156 -11.62 -7.16 10.71
C GLN A 156 -10.81 -8.46 10.87
N ILE A 157 -9.51 -8.35 11.20
CA ILE A 157 -8.66 -9.49 11.54
C ILE A 157 -8.93 -9.85 13.00
N SER A 158 -9.58 -11.00 13.19
CA SER A 158 -10.05 -11.50 14.50
C SER A 158 -9.08 -12.46 15.19
N GLU A 159 -8.07 -12.97 14.48
CA GLU A 159 -7.13 -13.96 14.99
C GLU A 159 -5.69 -13.53 14.70
N ASP A 160 -4.76 -13.89 15.58
CA ASP A 160 -3.32 -13.66 15.41
C ASP A 160 -2.67 -14.75 14.55
N VAL A 161 -1.35 -14.65 14.33
CA VAL A 161 -0.59 -15.59 13.48
C VAL A 161 -0.61 -17.04 13.99
N ASN A 162 -0.98 -17.26 15.25
CA ASN A 162 -1.08 -18.55 15.93
C ASN A 162 -2.53 -19.03 16.05
N GLY A 163 -3.51 -18.28 15.53
CA GLY A 163 -4.93 -18.61 15.61
C GLY A 163 -5.62 -18.19 16.92
N ASN A 164 -4.97 -17.39 17.78
CA ASN A 164 -5.62 -16.89 19.00
C ASN A 164 -6.48 -15.66 18.69
N HIS A 165 -7.64 -15.55 19.33
CA HIS A 165 -8.51 -14.39 19.17
C HIS A 165 -7.83 -13.08 19.59
N ILE A 166 -7.96 -12.04 18.76
CA ILE A 166 -7.48 -10.68 19.04
C ILE A 166 -8.65 -9.83 19.51
N GLU A 167 -8.73 -9.62 20.82
CA GLU A 167 -9.71 -8.70 21.42
C GLU A 167 -9.53 -7.26 20.90
N LYS A 168 -10.63 -6.51 20.86
CA LYS A 168 -10.61 -5.09 20.47
C LYS A 168 -10.20 -4.25 21.68
N GLY A 169 -9.33 -3.26 21.45
CA GLY A 169 -8.95 -2.27 22.47
C GLY A 169 -7.88 -2.72 23.46
N VAL A 170 -7.41 -3.97 23.38
CA VAL A 170 -6.28 -4.42 24.20
C VAL A 170 -4.94 -3.84 23.69
N PRO A 171 -3.96 -3.64 24.58
CA PRO A 171 -2.59 -3.33 24.17
C PRO A 171 -2.10 -4.31 23.10
N ASP A 172 -1.33 -3.83 22.14
CA ASP A 172 -0.72 -4.60 21.05
C ASP A 172 -1.69 -5.26 20.04
N ALA A 173 -3.01 -5.07 20.15
CA ALA A 173 -3.97 -5.66 19.22
C ALA A 173 -3.70 -5.27 17.75
N THR A 174 -3.34 -4.01 17.51
CA THR A 174 -2.95 -3.53 16.17
C THR A 174 -1.65 -4.17 15.70
N HIS A 175 -0.69 -4.36 16.61
CA HIS A 175 0.59 -5.00 16.27
C HIS A 175 0.37 -6.45 15.82
N LYS A 176 -0.40 -7.23 16.59
CA LYS A 176 -0.77 -8.61 16.23
C LYS A 176 -1.46 -8.72 14.87
N ARG A 177 -2.36 -7.78 14.56
CA ARG A 177 -3.03 -7.70 13.25
C ARG A 177 -2.05 -7.40 12.12
N LEU A 178 -1.04 -6.58 12.38
CA LEU A 178 0.02 -6.28 11.41
C LEU A 178 0.98 -7.46 11.23
N GLU A 179 1.23 -8.28 12.25
CA GLU A 179 1.95 -9.56 12.09
C GLU A 179 1.22 -10.51 11.15
N VAL A 180 -0.12 -10.57 11.24
CA VAL A 180 -0.94 -11.33 10.29
C VAL A 180 -0.78 -10.79 8.87
N VAL A 181 -0.86 -9.47 8.68
CA VAL A 181 -0.62 -8.86 7.35
C VAL A 181 0.80 -9.14 6.85
N ALA A 182 1.81 -9.09 7.73
CA ALA A 182 3.20 -9.40 7.39
C ALA A 182 3.36 -10.86 6.96
N LYS A 183 2.70 -11.81 7.65
CA LYS A 183 2.66 -13.23 7.28
C LYS A 183 2.03 -13.42 5.90
N MET A 184 0.85 -12.84 5.67
CA MET A 184 0.18 -12.88 4.36
C MET A 184 1.08 -12.34 3.24
N LEU A 185 1.72 -11.18 3.47
CA LEU A 185 2.62 -10.59 2.47
C LEU A 185 3.85 -11.48 2.23
N THR A 186 4.44 -12.04 3.29
CA THR A 186 5.58 -12.95 3.19
C THR A 186 5.23 -14.19 2.36
N GLU A 187 4.05 -14.77 2.56
CA GLU A 187 3.55 -15.89 1.77
C GLU A 187 3.41 -15.51 0.29
N ASN A 188 2.82 -14.35 -0.02
CA ASN A 188 2.69 -13.88 -1.40
C ASN A 188 4.04 -13.56 -2.06
N LEU A 189 5.06 -13.16 -1.29
CA LEU A 189 6.39 -12.88 -1.80
C LEU A 189 7.18 -14.15 -2.12
N LYS A 190 6.98 -15.23 -1.36
CA LYS A 190 7.66 -16.51 -1.62
C LYS A 190 7.34 -17.09 -2.99
N ASP A 191 6.14 -16.82 -3.51
CA ASP A 191 5.76 -17.24 -4.86
C ASP A 191 6.45 -16.42 -5.97
N LEU A 192 7.14 -15.33 -5.60
CA LEU A 192 7.78 -14.38 -6.52
C LEU A 192 9.32 -14.37 -6.40
N LEU A 193 9.89 -14.97 -5.36
CA LEU A 193 11.31 -14.95 -4.98
C LEU A 193 11.96 -16.33 -5.11
#